data_AF-A0A1C7P0L6-F1
#
_entry.id   AF-A0A1C7P0L6-F1
#
_cell.length_a   1.000
_cell.length_b   1.000
_cell.length_c   1.000
_cell.angle_alpha   90.00
_cell.angle_beta   90.00
_cell.angle_gamma   90.00
#
_symmetry.space_group_name_H-M   'P 1'
#
loop_
_entity.id
_entity.type
_entity.pdbx_description
1 polymer ?
#
loop_
_entity_poly.entity_id
_entity_poly.type
_entity_poly.pdbx_seq_one_letter_code
_entity_poly.pdbx_strand_id
1 'polypeptide(L)'
;MQHKRTLWRGALISPWVVPVGMPILVLVAEFLTDGTIDAHAGEIILMFLFFGVPFTYLVTFLLVVPMALFLRAHNALSSVRLCAWCMLLGPLTMWGYAWLLSGQPSKVLELSGVIFTSAYGLISGACFCAASGIRLFARSGVAHQA
;
A
#
# COMPACT_ATOMS: atom_id res chain seq x y z
N MET A 1 20.16 -17.29 8.24
CA MET A 1 19.86 -16.13 9.12
C MET A 1 18.62 -15.37 8.64
N GLN A 2 17.45 -16.01 8.60
CA GLN A 2 16.20 -15.44 8.05
C GLN A 2 15.27 -14.87 9.14
N HIS A 3 15.79 -14.69 10.36
CA HIS A 3 14.98 -14.74 11.59
C HIS A 3 15.01 -13.48 12.47
N LYS A 4 15.44 -12.31 11.97
CA LYS A 4 15.45 -11.06 12.77
C LYS A 4 14.81 -9.84 12.14
N ARG A 5 14.30 -9.89 10.90
CA ARG A 5 13.41 -8.82 10.43
C ARG A 5 12.01 -9.10 10.96
N THR A 6 11.56 -8.24 11.87
CA THR A 6 10.24 -8.32 12.50
C THR A 6 9.19 -7.76 11.54
N LEU A 7 8.00 -8.38 11.52
CA LEU A 7 6.81 -7.86 10.82
C LEU A 7 6.53 -6.40 11.18
N TRP A 8 6.90 -6.00 12.40
CA TRP A 8 6.88 -4.63 12.89
C TRP A 8 7.62 -3.64 11.99
N ARG A 9 8.79 -4.02 11.45
CA ARG A 9 9.53 -3.10 10.57
C ARG A 9 8.76 -2.81 9.28
N GLY A 10 8.08 -3.81 8.70
CA GLY A 10 7.19 -3.59 7.57
C GLY A 10 5.97 -2.77 7.94
N ALA A 11 5.39 -3.03 9.12
CA ALA A 11 4.23 -2.28 9.62
C ALA A 11 4.53 -0.80 9.89
N LEU A 12 5.77 -0.45 10.27
CA LEU A 12 6.18 0.95 10.44
C LEU A 12 6.55 1.65 9.12
N ILE A 13 7.13 0.94 8.16
CA ILE A 13 7.68 1.57 6.94
C ILE A 13 6.64 1.63 5.82
N SER A 14 5.91 0.54 5.58
CA SER A 14 4.97 0.46 4.45
C SER A 14 3.84 1.51 4.46
N PRO A 15 3.32 1.98 5.61
CA PRO A 15 2.25 2.98 5.60
C PRO A 15 2.68 4.34 5.05
N TRP A 16 3.99 4.62 4.92
CA TRP A 16 4.52 5.84 4.34
C TRP A 16 4.54 5.83 2.81
N VAL A 17 4.53 4.65 2.20
CA VAL A 17 4.69 4.52 0.74
C VAL A 17 3.55 5.22 0.00
N VAL A 18 2.31 5.06 0.47
CA VAL A 18 1.13 5.65 -0.18
C VAL A 18 1.02 7.15 0.11
N PRO A 19 1.04 7.62 1.38
CA PRO A 19 0.88 9.05 1.70
C PRO A 19 2.02 9.93 1.21
N VAL A 20 3.21 9.37 0.96
CA VAL A 20 4.33 10.11 0.36
C VAL A 20 4.35 9.93 -1.15
N GLY A 21 4.16 8.71 -1.65
CA GLY A 21 4.25 8.40 -3.07
C GLY A 21 3.13 9.02 -3.90
N MET A 22 1.89 9.01 -3.39
CA MET A 22 0.73 9.57 -4.10
C MET A 22 0.86 11.08 -4.36
N PRO A 23 1.11 11.94 -3.35
CA PRO A 23 1.26 13.38 -3.60
C PRO A 23 2.41 13.69 -4.56
N ILE A 24 3.54 12.99 -4.44
CA ILE A 24 4.67 13.19 -5.36
C ILE A 24 4.24 12.87 -6.80
N LEU A 25 3.52 11.76 -7.02
CA LEU A 25 3.06 11.39 -8.35
C LEU A 25 2.04 12.36 -8.92
N VAL A 26 1.13 12.90 -8.09
CA VAL A 26 0.20 13.95 -8.50
C VAL A 26 0.95 15.22 -8.92
N LEU A 27 1.90 15.68 -8.12
CA LEU A 27 2.68 16.88 -8.43
C LEU A 27 3.53 16.73 -9.70
N VAL A 28 4.13 15.56 -9.89
CA VAL A 28 4.88 15.25 -11.12
C VAL A 28 3.94 15.22 -12.32
N ALA A 29 2.75 14.64 -12.19
CA ALA A 29 1.76 14.62 -13.26
C ALA A 29 1.31 16.04 -13.63
N GLU A 30 0.91 16.86 -12.66
CA GLU A 30 0.52 18.26 -12.88
C GLU A 30 1.64 19.07 -13.54
N PHE A 31 2.89 18.91 -13.07
CA PHE A 31 4.02 19.62 -13.67
C PHE A 31 4.26 19.20 -15.14
N LEU A 32 4.04 17.92 -15.47
CA LEU A 32 4.19 17.41 -16.84
C LEU A 32 3.03 17.81 -17.76
N THR A 33 1.81 17.97 -17.24
CA THR A 33 0.64 18.34 -18.05
C THR A 33 0.51 19.85 -18.23
N ASP A 34 0.67 20.61 -17.15
CA ASP A 34 0.32 22.04 -17.12
C ASP A 34 1.55 22.95 -16.96
N GLY A 35 2.74 22.38 -16.79
CA GLY A 35 4.01 23.12 -16.65
C GLY A 35 4.12 23.96 -15.38
N THR A 36 3.11 23.90 -14.51
CA THR A 36 3.00 24.65 -13.26
C THR A 36 2.41 23.75 -12.19
N ILE A 37 2.81 23.98 -10.93
CA ILE A 37 2.26 23.27 -9.77
C ILE A 37 1.15 24.15 -9.19
N ASP A 38 -0.01 23.56 -8.89
CA ASP A 38 -1.11 24.29 -8.29
C ASP A 38 -0.70 24.93 -6.95
N ALA A 39 -1.18 26.15 -6.68
CA ALA A 39 -0.93 26.85 -5.44
C ALA A 39 -1.47 26.07 -4.22
N HIS A 40 -2.50 25.22 -4.43
CA HIS A 40 -3.08 24.35 -3.41
C HIS A 40 -2.35 23.01 -3.22
N ALA A 41 -1.26 22.75 -3.96
CA ALA A 41 -0.45 21.55 -3.81
C ALA A 41 -0.01 21.27 -2.36
N GLY A 42 0.34 22.34 -1.62
CA GLY A 42 0.72 22.23 -0.22
C GLY A 42 -0.41 21.70 0.67
N GLU A 43 -1.64 22.12 0.43
CA GLU A 43 -2.83 21.67 1.17
C GLU A 43 -3.12 20.19 0.89
N ILE A 44 -2.96 19.77 -0.37
CA ILE A 44 -3.11 18.37 -0.78
C ILE A 44 -2.09 17.49 -0.05
N ILE A 45 -0.81 17.87 -0.04
CA ILE A 45 0.25 17.14 0.67
C ILE A 45 -0.09 17.05 2.16
N LEU A 46 -0.47 18.16 2.79
CA LEU A 46 -0.83 18.18 4.21
C LEU A 46 -2.03 17.27 4.49
N MET A 47 -3.05 17.26 3.64
CA MET A 47 -4.19 16.36 3.79
C MET A 47 -3.75 14.89 3.74
N PHE A 48 -2.93 14.49 2.76
CA PHE A 48 -2.40 13.13 2.68
C PHE A 48 -1.52 12.77 3.88
N LEU A 49 -0.74 13.72 4.42
CA LEU A 49 0.12 13.46 5.58
C LEU A 49 -0.69 13.35 6.89
N PHE A 50 -1.61 14.29 7.15
CA PHE A 50 -2.36 14.35 8.40
C PHE A 50 -3.52 13.36 8.47
N PHE A 51 -4.18 13.06 7.35
CA PHE A 51 -5.27 12.08 7.32
C PHE A 51 -4.84 10.74 6.70
N GLY A 52 -4.08 10.79 5.60
CA GLY A 52 -3.66 9.57 4.90
C GLY A 52 -2.72 8.70 5.74
N VAL A 53 -1.73 9.27 6.42
CA VAL A 53 -0.79 8.50 7.27
C VAL A 53 -1.49 7.76 8.42
N PRO A 54 -2.28 8.40 9.31
CA PRO A 54 -2.95 7.66 10.38
C PRO A 54 -3.94 6.63 9.84
N PHE A 55 -4.63 6.95 8.73
CA PHE A 55 -5.54 5.99 8.08
C PHE A 55 -4.80 4.77 7.53
N THR A 56 -3.67 4.96 6.83
CA THR A 56 -2.88 3.83 6.32
C THR A 56 -2.29 3.01 7.46
N TYR A 57 -1.86 3.63 8.56
CA TYR A 57 -1.44 2.90 9.77
C TYR A 57 -2.58 2.05 10.37
N LEU A 58 -3.79 2.61 10.48
CA LEU A 58 -4.96 1.87 10.96
C LEU A 58 -5.24 0.65 10.07
N VAL A 59 -5.27 0.84 8.76
CA VAL A 59 -5.44 -0.23 7.78
C VAL A 59 -4.34 -1.28 7.93
N THR A 60 -3.08 -0.86 8.03
CA THR A 60 -1.95 -1.79 8.17
C THR A 60 -2.05 -2.61 9.46
N PHE A 61 -2.34 -1.98 10.60
CA PHE A 61 -2.41 -2.69 11.88
C PHE A 61 -3.67 -3.55 12.06
N LEU A 62 -4.80 -3.14 11.50
CA LEU A 62 -6.08 -3.85 11.65
C LEU A 62 -6.30 -4.90 10.56
N LEU A 63 -5.76 -4.73 9.36
CA LEU A 63 -6.07 -5.59 8.22
C LEU A 63 -4.85 -6.30 7.62
N VAL A 64 -3.70 -5.63 7.52
CA VAL A 64 -2.50 -6.22 6.87
C VAL A 64 -1.70 -7.09 7.85
N VAL A 65 -1.40 -6.58 9.04
CA VAL A 65 -0.62 -7.29 10.06
C VAL A 65 -1.34 -8.55 10.55
N PRO A 66 -2.65 -8.53 10.88
CA PRO A 66 -3.35 -9.74 11.30
C PRO A 66 -3.39 -10.80 10.21
N MET A 67 -3.56 -10.40 8.95
CA MET A 67 -3.49 -11.32 7.81
C MET A 67 -2.09 -11.92 7.65
N ALA A 68 -1.03 -11.13 7.81
CA ALA A 68 0.34 -11.62 7.79
C ALA A 68 0.62 -12.61 8.94
N LEU A 69 0.11 -12.33 10.14
CA LEU A 69 0.21 -13.24 11.29
C LEU A 69 -0.59 -14.53 11.07
N PHE A 70 -1.79 -14.43 10.51
CA PHE A 70 -2.63 -15.57 10.15
C PHE A 70 -1.95 -16.48 9.12
N LEU A 71 -1.45 -15.91 8.02
CA LEU A 71 -0.70 -16.67 7.02
C LEU A 71 0.57 -17.30 7.60
N ARG A 72 1.23 -16.63 8.55
CA ARG A 72 2.39 -17.18 9.26
C ARG A 72 2.02 -18.34 10.17
N ALA A 73 0.90 -18.24 10.90
CA ALA A 73 0.42 -19.32 11.77
C ALA A 73 0.08 -20.60 10.97
N HIS A 74 -0.39 -20.45 9.74
CA HIS A 74 -0.69 -21.56 8.82
C HIS A 74 0.50 -22.01 7.95
N ASN A 75 1.74 -21.54 8.21
CA ASN A 75 2.93 -21.81 7.39
C ASN A 75 2.75 -21.49 5.89
N ALA A 76 1.81 -20.61 5.56
CA ALA A 76 1.44 -20.27 4.19
C ALA A 76 1.82 -18.83 3.83
N LEU A 77 2.78 -18.27 4.56
CA LEU A 77 3.28 -16.91 4.39
C LEU A 77 3.98 -16.76 3.04
N SER A 78 3.25 -16.25 2.07
CA SER A 78 3.73 -15.95 0.72
C SER A 78 3.55 -14.47 0.43
N SER A 79 4.58 -13.85 -0.15
CA SER A 79 4.53 -12.46 -0.65
C SER A 79 3.36 -12.27 -1.60
N VAL A 80 3.13 -13.24 -2.51
CA VAL A 80 2.06 -13.19 -3.50
C VAL A 80 0.69 -13.07 -2.84
N ARG A 81 0.44 -13.84 -1.77
CA ARG A 81 -0.84 -13.81 -1.04
C ARG A 81 -1.04 -12.48 -0.31
N LEU A 82 0.00 -11.96 0.32
CA LEU A 82 -0.06 -10.65 0.99
C LEU A 82 -0.24 -9.50 0.00
N CYS A 83 0.48 -9.54 -1.12
CA CYS A 83 0.34 -8.58 -2.21
C CYS A 83 -1.07 -8.61 -2.82
N ALA A 84 -1.63 -9.80 -3.07
CA ALA A 84 -3.01 -9.94 -3.54
C ALA A 84 -4.02 -9.39 -2.52
N TRP A 85 -3.81 -9.66 -1.22
CA TRP A 85 -4.63 -9.09 -0.16
C TRP A 85 -4.57 -7.55 -0.14
N CYS A 86 -3.36 -6.98 -0.22
CA CYS A 86 -3.19 -5.53 -0.24
C CYS A 86 -3.77 -4.89 -1.52
N MET A 87 -3.68 -5.59 -2.67
CA MET A 87 -4.31 -5.17 -3.93
C MET A 87 -5.83 -5.05 -3.78
N LEU A 88 -6.49 -6.02 -3.14
CA LEU A 88 -7.93 -5.97 -2.86
C LEU A 88 -8.30 -4.89 -1.83
N LEU A 89 -7.44 -4.66 -0.84
CA LEU A 89 -7.65 -3.60 0.14
C LEU A 89 -7.55 -2.20 -0.45
N GLY A 90 -6.76 -1.99 -1.51
CA GLY A 90 -6.55 -0.68 -2.12
C GLY A 90 -7.86 0.06 -2.44
N PRO A 91 -8.72 -0.49 -3.31
CA PRO A 91 -10.01 0.12 -3.63
C PRO A 91 -10.94 0.27 -2.42
N LEU A 92 -10.99 -0.73 -1.54
CA LEU A 92 -11.87 -0.73 -0.36
C LEU A 92 -11.50 0.37 0.64
N THR A 93 -10.21 0.53 0.88
CA THR A 93 -9.68 1.53 1.82
C THR A 93 -9.75 2.92 1.22
N MET A 94 -9.54 3.08 -0.09
CA MET A 94 -9.79 4.35 -0.77
C MET A 94 -11.26 4.76 -0.71
N TRP A 95 -12.19 3.82 -0.90
CA TRP A 95 -13.62 4.09 -0.76
C TRP A 95 -13.97 4.53 0.66
N GLY A 96 -13.43 3.86 1.69
CA GLY A 96 -13.58 4.27 3.08
C GLY A 96 -12.98 5.63 3.39
N TYR A 97 -11.82 5.95 2.81
CA TYR A 97 -11.16 7.25 2.94
C TYR A 97 -12.00 8.38 2.31
N ALA A 98 -12.52 8.16 1.10
CA ALA A 98 -13.41 9.12 0.42
C ALA A 98 -14.71 9.35 1.22
N TRP A 99 -15.28 8.28 1.78
CA TRP A 99 -16.45 8.38 2.65
C TRP A 99 -16.14 9.20 3.92
N LEU A 100 -14.97 9.02 4.53
CA LEU A 100 -14.56 9.74 5.74
C LEU A 100 -14.37 11.24 5.48
N LEU A 101 -13.79 11.62 4.34
CA LEU A 101 -13.53 13.02 4.01
C LEU A 101 -14.78 13.75 3.51
N SER A 102 -15.57 13.12 2.65
CA SER A 102 -16.64 13.79 1.91
C SER A 102 -18.04 13.46 2.41
N GLY A 103 -18.19 12.53 3.36
CA GLY A 103 -19.48 12.06 3.89
C GLY A 103 -20.35 11.26 2.91
N GLN A 104 -20.04 11.30 1.61
CA GLN A 104 -20.63 10.49 0.57
C GLN A 104 -19.54 9.90 -0.33
N PRO A 105 -19.60 8.60 -0.66
CA PRO A 105 -18.70 8.05 -1.65
C PRO A 105 -19.09 8.63 -3.01
N SER A 106 -18.12 9.17 -3.75
CA SER A 106 -18.32 9.50 -5.16
C SER A 106 -18.92 8.28 -5.86
N LYS A 107 -20.07 8.48 -6.53
CA LYS A 107 -20.94 7.39 -7.03
C LYS A 107 -20.35 6.57 -8.17
N VAL A 108 -19.11 6.82 -8.56
CA VAL A 108 -18.47 6.12 -9.66
C VAL A 108 -17.18 5.52 -9.13
N LEU A 109 -17.23 4.22 -8.88
CA LEU A 109 -16.03 3.40 -8.75
C LEU A 109 -15.41 3.36 -10.16
N GLU A 110 -14.77 4.44 -10.58
CA GLU A 110 -14.19 4.53 -11.92
C GLU A 110 -13.14 3.44 -12.04
N LEU A 111 -13.21 2.68 -13.14
CA LEU A 111 -12.31 1.55 -13.37
C LEU A 111 -10.84 1.98 -13.31
N SER A 112 -10.53 3.20 -13.78
CA SER A 112 -9.23 3.86 -13.65
C SER A 112 -8.79 4.00 -12.18
N GLY A 113 -9.65 4.53 -11.32
CA GLY A 113 -9.40 4.68 -9.89
C GLY A 113 -9.23 3.35 -9.17
N VAL A 114 -10.01 2.32 -9.53
CA VAL A 114 -9.87 0.96 -8.98
C VAL A 114 -8.53 0.35 -9.37
N ILE A 115 -8.14 0.42 -10.65
CA ILE A 115 -6.87 -0.11 -11.13
C ILE A 115 -5.71 0.61 -10.45
N PHE A 116 -5.78 1.95 -10.37
CA PHE A 116 -4.74 2.76 -9.74
C PHE A 116 -4.59 2.41 -8.26
N THR A 117 -5.67 2.45 -7.47
CA THR A 117 -5.64 2.11 -6.04
C THR A 117 -5.21 0.66 -5.77
N SER A 118 -5.60 -0.27 -6.65
CA SER A 118 -5.13 -1.67 -6.60
C SER A 118 -3.62 -1.76 -6.84
N ALA A 119 -3.07 -0.99 -7.79
CA ALA A 119 -1.63 -0.94 -8.05
C ALA A 119 -0.86 -0.36 -6.86
N TYR A 120 -1.36 0.69 -6.19
CA TYR A 120 -0.75 1.18 -4.94
C TYR A 120 -0.83 0.15 -3.83
N GLY A 121 -1.96 -0.55 -3.70
CA GLY A 121 -2.10 -1.67 -2.75
C GLY A 121 -1.04 -2.74 -3.01
N LEU A 122 -0.80 -3.09 -4.28
CA LEU A 122 0.23 -4.03 -4.69
C LEU A 122 1.64 -3.54 -4.32
N ILE A 123 1.98 -2.28 -4.64
CA ILE A 123 3.29 -1.68 -4.34
C ILE A 123 3.50 -1.62 -2.82
N SER A 124 2.50 -1.17 -2.06
CA SER A 124 2.55 -1.13 -0.59
C SER A 124 2.76 -2.52 0.01
N GLY A 125 2.04 -3.54 -0.49
CA GLY A 125 2.23 -4.92 -0.09
C GLY A 125 3.64 -5.45 -0.39
N ALA A 126 4.20 -5.11 -1.55
CA ALA A 126 5.57 -5.47 -1.91
C ALA A 126 6.59 -4.78 -0.99
N CYS A 127 6.41 -3.50 -0.69
CA CYS A 127 7.24 -2.75 0.26
C CYS A 127 7.15 -3.34 1.68
N PHE A 128 5.95 -3.70 2.15
CA PHE A 128 5.74 -4.38 3.43
C PHE A 128 6.50 -5.71 3.49
N CYS A 129 6.40 -6.52 2.43
CA CYS A 129 7.10 -7.80 2.32
C CYS A 129 8.62 -7.61 2.33
N ALA A 130 9.14 -6.67 1.53
CA ALA A 130 10.57 -6.36 1.47
C ALA A 130 11.12 -5.87 2.82
N ALA A 131 10.41 -4.95 3.47
CA ALA A 131 10.80 -4.40 4.78
C ALA A 131 10.72 -5.46 5.89
N SER A 132 9.75 -6.36 5.83
CA SER A 132 9.58 -7.49 6.76
C SER A 132 10.52 -8.66 6.47
N GLY A 133 11.22 -8.67 5.33
CA GLY A 133 12.10 -9.79 4.93
C GLY A 133 11.35 -11.04 4.46
N ILE A 134 10.10 -10.88 4.02
CA ILE A 134 9.31 -11.94 3.37
C ILE A 134 9.86 -12.10 1.95
N ARG A 135 10.15 -13.35 1.55
CA ARG A 135 10.71 -13.64 0.22
C ARG A 135 9.69 -13.25 -0.85
N LEU A 136 10.01 -12.23 -1.65
CA LEU A 136 9.16 -11.74 -2.74
C LEU A 136 8.99 -12.77 -3.86
N PHE A 137 10.05 -13.56 -4.11
CA PHE A 137 10.02 -14.72 -5.00
C PHE A 137 10.62 -15.91 -4.26
N ALA A 138 9.94 -17.06 -4.30
CA ALA A 138 10.64 -18.32 -4.15
C ALA A 138 11.70 -18.34 -5.26
N ARG A 139 12.97 -18.58 -4.91
CA ARG A 139 14.00 -18.82 -5.91
C ARG A 139 13.51 -20.01 -6.74
N SER A 140 12.93 -19.76 -7.92
CA SER A 140 12.77 -20.77 -8.97
C SER A 140 14.16 -21.03 -9.55
N GLY A 141 15.05 -21.56 -8.72
CA GLY A 141 16.38 -21.99 -9.08
C GLY A 141 16.42 -23.47 -8.84
N VAL A 142 15.99 -24.22 -9.87
CA VAL A 142 16.51 -25.52 -10.27
C VAL A 142 17.24 -26.26 -9.14
N ALA A 143 16.50 -27.06 -8.38
CA ALA A 143 17.09 -28.23 -7.75
C ALA A 143 17.39 -29.22 -8.89
N HIS A 144 18.54 -29.03 -9.55
CA HIS A 144 19.12 -30.10 -10.34
C HIS A 144 19.55 -31.16 -9.34
N GLN A 145 18.93 -32.34 -9.45
CA GLN A 145 19.42 -33.57 -8.87
C GLN A 145 20.90 -33.77 -9.26
N ALA A 146 21.76 -34.03 -8.27
CA ALA A 146 22.86 -34.99 -8.29
C ALA A 146 23.49 -35.04 -6.91
#